data_AF-A0A535KP42-F1
#
_entry.id   AF-A0A535KP42-F1
#
_cell.length_a   1.000
_cell.length_b   1.000
_cell.length_c   1.000
_cell.angle_alpha   90.00
_cell.angle_beta   90.00
_cell.angle_gamma   90.00
#
_symmetry.space_group_name_H-M   'P 1'
#
loop_
_entity.id
_entity.type
_entity.pdbx_description
1 polymer ?
#
loop_
_entity_poly.entity_id
_entity_poly.type
_entity_poly.pdbx_seq_one_letter_code
_entity_poly.pdbx_strand_id
1 'polypeptide(L)'
;MPAFRDIVRRIDSIKNTQKITKAMQVVAATRLRRAQAAVQATRPYADKMVEVLQTVSERATEYKHPFLVRREGGRAVMILVTTDKGLCGAINVNNIRAATRYMNENYKAKQQYVTLGRKG
;
A
#
# COMPACT_ATOMS: atom_id res chain seq x y z
N MET A 1 -4.29 -6.71 47.67
CA MET A 1 -3.70 -5.42 47.22
C MET A 1 -2.51 -5.73 46.33
N PRO A 2 -2.34 -5.07 45.17
CA PRO A 2 -1.11 -5.27 44.40
C PRO A 2 0.09 -4.86 45.24
N ALA A 3 1.11 -5.71 45.31
CA ALA A 3 2.30 -5.41 46.09
C ALA A 3 3.04 -4.25 45.43
N PHE A 4 3.70 -3.39 46.22
CA PHE A 4 4.52 -2.28 45.72
C PHE A 4 5.50 -2.73 44.61
N ARG A 5 6.05 -3.94 44.75
CA ARG A 5 6.94 -4.57 43.77
C ARG A 5 6.29 -4.76 42.39
N ASP A 6 5.00 -5.08 42.33
CA ASP A 6 4.29 -5.31 41.07
C ASP A 6 4.05 -3.99 40.32
N ILE A 7 3.83 -2.90 41.06
CA ILE A 7 3.72 -1.54 40.50
C ILE A 7 5.07 -1.12 39.90
N VAL A 8 6.18 -1.30 40.62
CA VAL A 8 7.53 -0.98 40.12
C VAL A 8 7.84 -1.77 38.86
N ARG A 9 7.58 -3.09 38.85
CA ARG A 9 7.76 -3.95 37.67
C ARG A 9 6.95 -3.45 36.46
N ARG A 10 5.70 -3.03 36.67
CA ARG A 10 4.85 -2.50 35.59
C ARG A 10 5.41 -1.18 35.04
N ILE A 11 5.90 -0.29 35.90
CA ILE A 11 6.54 0.97 35.49
C ILE A 11 7.75 0.67 34.59
N ASP A 12 8.62 -0.25 34.99
CA ASP A 12 9.81 -0.59 34.21
C ASP A 12 9.45 -1.26 32.88
N SER A 13 8.43 -2.14 32.87
CA SER A 13 7.92 -2.72 31.63
C SER A 13 7.42 -1.65 30.66
N ILE A 14 6.63 -0.68 31.13
CA ILE A 14 6.10 0.41 30.28
C ILE A 14 7.25 1.29 29.76
N LYS A 15 8.23 1.62 30.60
CA LYS A 15 9.42 2.39 30.18
C LYS A 15 10.21 1.64 29.09
N ASN A 16 10.34 0.33 29.21
CA ASN A 16 11.01 -0.49 28.19
C ASN A 16 10.22 -0.52 26.88
N THR A 17 8.90 -0.75 26.94
CA THR A 17 8.03 -0.68 25.76
C THR A 17 8.10 0.70 25.09
N GLN A 18 8.13 1.80 25.86
CA GLN A 18 8.26 3.17 25.34
C GLN A 18 9.58 3.38 24.58
N LYS A 19 10.70 2.87 25.09
CA LYS A 19 12.00 2.94 24.40
C LYS A 19 11.98 2.16 23.08
N ILE A 20 11.40 0.96 23.08
CA ILE A 20 11.29 0.11 21.89
C ILE A 20 10.43 0.79 20.83
N THR A 21 9.24 1.28 21.19
CA THR A 21 8.36 1.95 20.22
C THR A 21 8.96 3.26 19.71
N LYS A 22 9.71 4.00 20.54
CA LYS A 22 10.43 5.20 20.11
C LYS A 22 11.50 4.87 19.07
N ALA A 23 12.29 3.82 19.29
CA ALA A 23 13.27 3.37 18.32
C ALA A 23 12.59 2.91 17.01
N MET A 24 11.49 2.15 17.10
CA MET A 24 10.72 1.73 15.93
C MET A 24 10.16 2.92 15.14
N GLN A 25 9.70 3.97 15.82
CA GLN A 25 9.21 5.20 15.19
C GLN A 25 10.30 5.86 14.34
N VAL A 26 11.51 5.99 14.89
CA VAL A 26 12.65 6.57 14.16
C VAL A 26 13.02 5.71 12.96
N VAL A 27 13.12 4.39 13.13
CA VAL A 27 13.42 3.46 12.03
C VAL A 27 12.36 3.54 10.92
N ALA A 28 11.08 3.61 11.28
CA ALA A 28 9.98 3.75 10.34
C ALA A 28 10.06 5.08 9.58
N ALA A 29 10.35 6.19 10.28
CA ALA A 29 10.51 7.50 9.65
C ALA A 29 11.68 7.52 8.66
N THR A 30 12.82 6.91 9.01
CA THR A 30 13.97 6.80 8.09
C THR A 30 13.63 5.98 6.84
N ARG A 31 12.91 4.85 7.01
CA ARG A 31 12.46 4.01 5.88
C ARG A 31 11.49 4.76 4.97
N LEU A 32 10.53 5.49 5.55
CA LEU A 32 9.59 6.32 4.80
C LEU A 32 10.32 7.39 3.99
N ARG A 33 11.27 8.10 4.60
CA ARG A 33 12.07 9.12 3.91
C ARG A 33 12.87 8.54 2.75
N ARG A 34 13.48 7.35 2.93
CA ARG A 34 14.18 6.64 1.85
C ARG A 34 13.24 6.26 0.71
N ALA A 35 12.06 5.72 1.03
CA ALA A 35 11.06 5.37 0.03
C ALA A 35 10.57 6.60 -0.76
N GLN A 36 10.33 7.73 -0.07
CA GLN A 36 9.94 8.99 -0.71
C GLN A 36 11.03 9.52 -1.64
N ALA A 37 12.29 9.48 -1.20
CA ALA A 37 13.41 9.89 -2.05
C ALA A 37 13.55 9.02 -3.30
N ALA A 38 13.36 7.71 -3.18
CA ALA A 38 13.36 6.80 -4.33
C ALA A 38 12.25 7.13 -5.33
N VAL A 39 11.03 7.38 -4.85
CA VAL A 39 9.90 7.81 -5.70
C VAL A 39 10.20 9.13 -6.41
N GLN A 40 10.77 10.11 -5.71
CA GLN A 40 11.15 11.39 -6.30
C GLN A 40 12.23 11.23 -7.37
N ALA A 41 13.23 10.38 -7.14
CA ALA A 41 14.30 10.11 -8.09
C ALA A 41 13.79 9.44 -9.38
N THR A 42 12.78 8.55 -9.29
CA THR A 42 12.19 7.88 -10.46
C THR A 42 11.18 8.75 -11.21
N ARG A 43 10.71 9.85 -10.60
CA ARG A 43 9.64 10.68 -11.17
C ARG A 43 9.92 11.21 -12.59
N PRO A 44 11.11 11.75 -12.92
CA PRO A 44 11.39 12.24 -14.27
C PRO A 44 11.26 11.15 -15.35
N TYR A 45 11.64 9.91 -15.01
CA TYR A 45 11.49 8.77 -15.92
C TYR A 45 10.01 8.44 -16.15
N ALA A 46 9.21 8.39 -15.08
CA ALA A 46 7.79 8.13 -15.18
C ALA A 46 7.06 9.20 -16.02
N ASP A 47 7.40 10.48 -15.79
CA ASP A 47 6.81 11.60 -16.52
C ASP A 47 7.13 11.52 -18.02
N LYS A 48 8.40 11.27 -18.37
CA LYS A 48 8.80 11.10 -19.78
C LYS A 48 8.20 9.85 -20.43
N MET A 49 8.07 8.76 -19.69
CA MET A 49 7.43 7.56 -20.20
C MET A 49 5.95 7.81 -20.55
N VAL A 50 5.23 8.55 -19.70
CA VAL A 50 3.83 8.93 -19.96
C VAL A 50 3.73 9.82 -21.20
N GLU A 51 4.61 10.81 -21.34
CA GLU A 51 4.66 11.71 -22.51
C GLU A 51 4.87 10.93 -23.82
N VAL A 52 5.79 9.96 -23.82
CA VAL A 52 6.03 9.11 -25.00
C VAL A 52 4.81 8.24 -25.30
N LEU A 53 4.21 7.61 -24.28
CA LEU A 53 3.02 6.77 -24.46
C LEU A 53 1.82 7.57 -24.99
N GLN A 54 1.63 8.81 -24.54
CA GLN A 54 0.61 9.72 -25.07
C GLN A 54 0.88 10.05 -26.54
N THR A 55 2.11 10.45 -26.86
CA THR A 55 2.51 10.78 -28.24
C THR A 55 2.29 9.59 -29.19
N VAL A 56 2.60 8.37 -28.75
CA VAL A 56 2.38 7.15 -29.52
C VAL A 56 0.88 6.85 -29.66
N SER A 57 0.10 6.99 -28.59
CA SER A 57 -1.34 6.76 -28.62
C SER A 57 -2.08 7.71 -29.55
N GLU A 58 -1.64 8.97 -29.67
CA GLU A 58 -2.23 9.97 -30.58
C GLU A 58 -1.90 9.69 -32.04
N ARG A 59 -0.69 9.20 -32.32
CA ARG A 59 -0.21 8.91 -33.69
C ARG A 59 -0.62 7.54 -34.22
N ALA A 60 -0.97 6.61 -33.34
CA ALA A 60 -1.43 5.28 -33.71
C ALA A 60 -2.90 5.30 -34.16
N THR A 61 -3.18 5.90 -35.31
CA THR A 61 -4.53 6.03 -35.90
C THR A 61 -5.03 4.74 -36.54
N GLU A 62 -4.14 3.94 -37.15
CA GLU A 62 -4.53 2.72 -37.89
C GLU A 62 -4.48 1.43 -37.06
N TYR A 63 -3.58 1.34 -36.07
CA TYR A 63 -3.41 0.15 -35.24
C TYR A 63 -3.85 0.40 -33.79
N LYS A 64 -4.95 -0.23 -33.36
CA LYS A 64 -5.43 -0.16 -31.98
C LYS A 64 -4.88 -1.31 -31.14
N HIS A 65 -3.81 -1.04 -30.39
CA HIS A 65 -3.25 -2.03 -29.47
C HIS A 65 -4.31 -2.46 -28.40
N PRO A 66 -4.43 -3.75 -28.04
CA PRO A 66 -5.46 -4.22 -27.10
C PRO A 66 -5.48 -3.54 -25.71
N PHE A 67 -4.37 -2.95 -25.28
CA PHE A 67 -4.26 -2.16 -24.03
C PHE A 67 -4.67 -0.69 -24.18
N LEU A 68 -4.80 -0.17 -25.40
CA LEU A 68 -5.28 1.19 -25.67
C LEU A 68 -6.79 1.23 -25.92
N VAL A 69 -7.43 0.08 -26.14
CA VAL A 69 -8.87 -0.03 -26.35
C VAL A 69 -9.58 -0.23 -25.02
N ARG A 70 -10.50 0.69 -24.68
CA ARG A 70 -11.40 0.52 -23.53
C ARG A 70 -12.35 -0.63 -23.81
N ARG A 71 -12.30 -1.67 -22.98
CA ARG A 71 -13.22 -2.82 -23.05
C ARG A 71 -14.39 -2.58 -22.10
N GLU A 72 -15.60 -2.91 -22.55
CA GLU A 72 -16.82 -2.86 -21.71
C GLU A 72 -16.96 -4.07 -20.77
N GLY A 73 -15.84 -4.73 -20.43
CA GLY A 73 -15.84 -6.02 -19.74
C GLY A 73 -16.21 -5.95 -18.25
N GLY A 74 -17.02 -6.92 -17.79
CA GLY A 74 -17.43 -7.09 -16.39
C GLY A 74 -16.50 -7.95 -15.52
N ARG A 75 -15.22 -8.06 -15.88
CA ARG A 75 -14.20 -8.78 -15.08
C ARG A 75 -13.07 -7.82 -14.74
N ALA A 76 -12.70 -7.77 -13.46
CA ALA A 76 -11.57 -6.99 -12.98
C ALA A 76 -10.68 -7.84 -12.09
N VAL A 77 -9.38 -7.56 -12.18
CA VAL A 77 -8.37 -8.08 -11.25
C VAL A 77 -7.91 -6.92 -10.38
N MET A 78 -8.09 -7.06 -9.07
CA MET A 78 -7.63 -6.09 -8.08
C MET A 78 -6.25 -6.49 -7.58
N ILE A 79 -5.24 -5.65 -7.79
CA ILE A 79 -3.94 -5.83 -7.14
C ILE A 79 -3.98 -5.14 -5.78
N LEU A 80 -4.05 -5.94 -4.72
CA LEU A 80 -4.12 -5.45 -3.35
C LEU A 80 -2.73 -5.44 -2.72
N VAL A 81 -2.20 -4.25 -2.44
CA VAL A 81 -0.90 -4.08 -1.80
C VAL A 81 -1.07 -3.86 -0.29
N THR A 82 -0.42 -4.69 0.51
CA THR A 82 -0.43 -4.68 1.96
C THR A 82 0.98 -4.71 2.56
N THR A 83 1.09 -4.49 3.86
CA THR A 83 2.38 -4.60 4.54
C THR A 83 2.72 -6.05 4.88
N ASP A 84 4.01 -6.38 4.96
CA ASP A 84 4.43 -7.69 5.48
C ASP A 84 4.40 -7.77 7.01
N LYS A 85 4.61 -6.62 7.68
CA LYS A 85 4.69 -6.51 9.14
C LYS A 85 3.41 -5.94 9.73
N GLY A 86 3.13 -6.31 10.99
CA GLY A 86 2.08 -5.71 11.81
C GLY A 86 2.49 -4.36 12.42
N LEU A 87 1.71 -3.90 13.41
CA LEU A 87 1.89 -2.60 14.09
C LEU A 87 1.86 -1.39 13.14
N CYS A 88 1.11 -1.52 12.04
CA CYS A 88 0.92 -0.50 11.00
C CYS A 88 -0.36 0.34 11.19
N GLY A 89 -0.94 0.34 12.40
CA GLY A 89 -2.24 0.96 12.66
C GLY A 89 -3.34 0.37 11.77
N ALA A 90 -4.22 1.22 11.26
CA ALA A 90 -5.39 0.82 10.47
C ALA A 90 -5.13 0.64 8.96
N ILE A 91 -3.86 0.72 8.50
CA ILE A 91 -3.54 0.75 7.06
C ILE A 91 -4.11 -0.48 6.32
N ASN A 92 -3.74 -1.70 6.74
CA ASN A 92 -4.20 -2.92 6.05
C ASN A 92 -5.72 -3.10 6.15
N VAL A 93 -6.31 -2.82 7.31
CA VAL A 93 -7.75 -2.94 7.53
C VAL A 93 -8.51 -1.99 6.61
N ASN A 94 -8.05 -0.74 6.49
CA ASN A 94 -8.68 0.25 5.61
C ASN A 94 -8.50 -0.12 4.13
N ASN A 95 -7.32 -0.57 3.72
CA ASN A 95 -7.04 -1.00 2.34
C ASN A 95 -7.93 -2.19 1.94
N ILE A 96 -7.99 -3.23 2.78
CA ILE A 96 -8.82 -4.41 2.52
C ILE A 96 -10.30 -4.01 2.44
N ARG A 97 -10.80 -3.23 3.40
CA ARG A 97 -12.19 -2.77 3.40
C ARG A 97 -12.55 -1.96 2.15
N ALA A 98 -11.67 -1.04 1.75
CA ALA A 98 -11.89 -0.22 0.55
C ALA A 98 -11.88 -1.08 -0.72
N ALA A 99 -10.91 -2.00 -0.85
CA ALA A 99 -10.79 -2.89 -2.00
C ALA A 99 -11.98 -3.86 -2.12
N THR A 100 -12.39 -4.46 -1.00
CA THR A 100 -13.56 -5.35 -0.95
C THR A 100 -14.84 -4.58 -1.29
N ARG A 101 -15.03 -3.38 -0.73
CA ARG A 101 -16.19 -2.54 -1.04
C ARG A 101 -16.26 -2.22 -2.53
N TYR A 102 -15.15 -1.75 -3.11
CA TYR A 102 -15.11 -1.38 -4.54
C TYR A 102 -15.43 -2.57 -5.45
N MET A 103 -14.87 -3.75 -5.18
CA MET A 103 -15.12 -4.96 -5.97
C MET A 103 -16.54 -5.49 -5.78
N ASN A 104 -17.12 -5.33 -4.59
CA ASN A 104 -18.53 -5.68 -4.32
C ASN A 104 -19.51 -4.73 -5.01
N GLU A 105 -19.16 -3.47 -5.22
CA GLU A 105 -20.03 -2.51 -5.90
C GLU A 105 -19.98 -2.68 -7.42
N ASN A 106 -18.79 -2.91 -7.98
CA ASN A 106 -18.57 -2.85 -9.42
C ASN A 106 -18.46 -4.22 -10.12
N TYR A 107 -18.03 -5.28 -9.41
CA TYR A 107 -17.62 -6.55 -10.02
C TYR A 107 -18.10 -7.79 -9.24
N LYS A 108 -19.35 -7.81 -8.75
CA LYS A 108 -19.92 -8.91 -7.94
C LYS A 108 -19.79 -10.31 -8.57
N ALA A 109 -19.95 -10.40 -9.88
CA ALA A 109 -20.07 -11.69 -10.56
C ALA A 109 -18.73 -12.45 -10.66
N LYS A 110 -17.59 -11.75 -10.76
CA LYS A 110 -16.25 -12.35 -10.94
C LYS A 110 -15.17 -11.47 -10.33
N GLN A 111 -14.96 -11.62 -9.03
CA GLN A 111 -13.89 -10.95 -8.29
C GLN A 111 -12.61 -11.76 -8.37
N GLN A 112 -11.52 -11.10 -8.76
CA GLN A 112 -10.18 -11.68 -8.70
C GLN A 112 -9.25 -10.71 -7.96
N TYR A 113 -8.49 -11.25 -7.01
CA TYR A 113 -7.52 -10.50 -6.24
C TYR A 113 -6.13 -11.06 -6.47
N VAL A 114 -5.15 -10.18 -6.63
CA VAL A 114 -3.72 -10.51 -6.58
C VAL A 114 -3.14 -9.73 -5.41
N THR A 115 -2.77 -10.43 -4.35
CA THR A 115 -2.28 -9.81 -3.11
C THR A 115 -0.77 -9.71 -3.13
N LEU A 116 -0.25 -8.53 -2.82
CA LEU A 116 1.17 -8.28 -2.58
C LEU A 116 1.36 -7.90 -1.11
N GLY A 117 2.19 -8.66 -0.41
CA GLY A 117 2.43 -8.52 1.03
C GLY A 117 1.73 -9.59 1.86
N ARG A 118 2.32 -9.95 3.00
CA ARG A 118 1.87 -11.09 3.84
C ARG A 118 0.59 -10.86 4.65
N LYS A 119 0.02 -9.65 4.66
CA LYS A 119 -1.17 -9.29 5.47
C LYS A 119 -2.44 -9.07 4.64
N GLY A 120 -2.36 -9.24 3.31
CA GLY A 120 -3.46 -9.14 2.37
C GLY A 120 -4.12 -10.46 2.08
#